data_AF-C0N791-F1
#
_entry.id   AF-C0N791-F1
#
_cell.length_a   1.000
_cell.length_b   1.000
_cell.length_c   1.000
_cell.angle_alpha   90.00
_cell.angle_beta   90.00
_cell.angle_gamma   90.00
#
_symmetry.space_group_name_H-M   'P 1'
#
loop_
_entity.id
_entity.type
_entity.pdbx_description
1 polymer ?
#
loop_
_entity_poly.entity_id
_entity_poly.type
_entity_poly.pdbx_seq_one_letter_code
_entity_poly.pdbx_strand_id
1 'polypeptide(L)'
;MAQGVVSDNWSLQDITTLFTEGLEHDVAGEIVFNGEAHSYRPVSSAVIQTEALFDFISDLILRDEILVEEKFTYSWERVHSPILEAKNLGVVRAYPFLSEAEKIAGPRDRIIEHICSTESLRLSHQKNVDGWNTNRQTPDSLLSATLWGGAGMCARSFVYEKSYTPHPLRKRLFLNSGFMLPAADALHQLTTFLDDQKVKVTKKIYGNDSLFSAYINIPALPIRVIQEANSADQLVTTALQMRADFQSLRDWLKMFQNAMGEDDTESLLGFRKQLDSVNQYINKKIGFGSKNKPVTMEAGMGIFKIATQGNPLENLKNQFGVRATLNKLVFGGAGTVELKKYVSMFGERGSEIGYEVERSFTQNA
;
A
#
# COMPACT_ATOMS: atom_id res chain seq x y z
N MET A 1 21.87 0.27 -4.09
CA MET A 1 21.32 0.66 -2.78
C MET A 1 20.32 -0.40 -2.28
N ALA A 2 20.03 -0.46 -0.98
CA ALA A 2 18.94 -1.30 -0.46
C ALA A 2 17.60 -0.66 -0.81
N GLN A 3 16.62 -1.44 -1.28
CA GLN A 3 15.28 -0.95 -1.58
C GLN A 3 14.49 -0.78 -0.26
N GLY A 4 14.88 0.22 0.51
CA GLY A 4 14.28 0.54 1.80
C GLY A 4 13.11 1.52 1.69
N VAL A 5 12.26 1.53 2.70
CA VAL A 5 11.13 2.46 2.83
C VAL A 5 11.08 3.03 4.23
N VAL A 6 10.70 4.29 4.36
CA VAL A 6 10.31 4.92 5.62
C VAL A 6 8.83 4.64 5.86
N SER A 7 8.47 4.19 7.05
CA SER A 7 7.08 3.95 7.43
C SER A 7 6.74 4.64 8.74
N ASP A 8 5.44 4.86 8.94
CA ASP A 8 4.90 5.49 10.13
C ASP A 8 4.82 4.52 11.31
N ASN A 9 5.34 4.94 12.47
CA ASN A 9 5.04 4.28 13.74
C ASN A 9 3.53 4.27 14.04
N TRP A 10 2.77 5.22 13.48
CA TRP A 10 1.31 5.25 13.56
C TRP A 10 0.68 4.07 12.80
N SER A 11 1.11 3.78 11.57
CA SER A 11 0.63 2.59 10.85
C SER A 11 0.92 1.30 11.61
N LEU A 12 2.12 1.19 12.19
CA LEU A 12 2.47 0.00 13.00
C LEU A 12 1.69 -0.07 14.31
N GLN A 13 1.31 1.06 14.89
CA GLN A 13 0.44 1.11 16.05
C GLN A 13 -0.95 0.57 15.70
N ASP A 14 -1.56 1.07 14.61
CA ASP A 14 -2.89 0.63 14.15
C ASP A 14 -2.88 -0.87 13.81
N ILE A 15 -1.82 -1.37 13.17
CA ILE A 15 -1.64 -2.80 12.91
C ILE A 15 -1.49 -3.57 14.22
N THR A 16 -0.73 -3.05 15.19
CA THR A 16 -0.58 -3.74 16.48
C THR A 16 -1.93 -3.82 17.18
N THR A 17 -2.69 -2.73 17.25
CA THR A 17 -4.03 -2.69 17.84
C THR A 17 -4.97 -3.67 17.14
N LEU A 18 -4.98 -3.71 15.80
CA LEU A 18 -5.79 -4.66 15.02
C LEU A 18 -5.59 -6.12 15.47
N PHE A 19 -4.34 -6.53 15.72
CA PHE A 19 -4.04 -7.91 16.10
C PHE A 19 -4.25 -8.18 17.59
N THR A 20 -4.11 -7.17 18.46
CA THR A 20 -4.26 -7.35 19.91
C THR A 20 -5.69 -7.14 20.39
N GLU A 21 -6.46 -6.28 19.71
CA GLU A 21 -7.77 -5.80 20.14
C GLU A 21 -8.89 -6.05 19.12
N GLY A 22 -8.56 -6.38 17.86
CA GLY A 22 -9.53 -6.56 16.77
C GLY A 22 -9.77 -5.28 15.96
N LEU A 23 -10.77 -5.31 15.08
CA LEU A 23 -11.13 -4.15 14.26
C LEU A 23 -11.74 -3.03 15.13
N GLU A 24 -11.24 -1.80 14.97
CA GLU A 24 -11.71 -0.65 15.73
C GLU A 24 -13.10 -0.17 15.27
N HIS A 25 -14.04 -0.06 16.21
CA HIS A 25 -15.44 0.34 15.96
C HIS A 25 -15.68 1.86 15.94
N ASP A 26 -14.65 2.67 16.14
CA ASP A 26 -14.77 4.12 16.10
C ASP A 26 -14.47 4.69 14.71
N VAL A 27 -14.47 6.02 14.62
CA VAL A 27 -14.23 6.75 13.38
C VAL A 27 -13.07 7.72 13.55
N ALA A 28 -12.21 7.77 12.54
CA ALA A 28 -11.20 8.79 12.38
C ALA A 28 -11.73 9.98 11.55
N GLY A 29 -11.04 11.13 11.65
CA GLY A 29 -11.34 12.32 10.84
C GLY A 29 -10.42 12.42 9.62
N GLU A 30 -10.94 12.13 8.44
CA GLU A 30 -10.24 12.42 7.18
C GLU A 30 -10.30 13.92 6.88
N ILE A 31 -9.15 14.53 6.63
CA ILE A 31 -9.07 15.93 6.20
C ILE A 31 -9.48 16.01 4.72
N VAL A 32 -10.55 16.75 4.44
CA VAL A 32 -11.08 17.01 3.10
C VAL A 32 -11.14 18.51 2.82
N PHE A 33 -11.13 18.88 1.54
CA PHE A 33 -11.16 20.27 1.10
C PHE A 33 -12.49 20.60 0.41
N ASN A 34 -13.05 21.77 0.73
CA ASN A 34 -14.21 22.34 0.07
C ASN A 34 -13.90 23.80 -0.28
N GLY A 35 -13.40 24.03 -1.50
CA GLY A 35 -12.85 25.32 -1.90
C GLY A 35 -11.67 25.73 -1.01
N GLU A 36 -11.78 26.91 -0.40
CA GLU A 36 -10.75 27.50 0.48
C GLU A 36 -10.79 27.00 1.94
N ALA A 37 -11.71 26.09 2.27
CA ALA A 37 -11.88 25.56 3.62
C ALA A 37 -11.50 24.07 3.70
N HIS A 38 -10.92 23.66 4.83
CA HIS A 38 -10.77 22.25 5.17
C HIS A 38 -11.86 21.85 6.19
N SER A 39 -12.22 20.57 6.20
CA SER A 39 -13.10 19.97 7.21
C SER A 39 -12.72 18.51 7.46
N TYR A 40 -13.32 17.92 8.49
CA TYR A 40 -13.16 16.51 8.82
C TYR A 40 -14.35 15.70 8.34
N ARG A 41 -14.09 14.71 7.48
CA ARG A 41 -15.06 13.69 7.08
C ARG A 41 -14.83 12.43 7.93
N PRO A 42 -15.88 11.85 8.54
CA PRO A 42 -15.71 10.60 9.28
C PRO A 42 -15.32 9.47 8.32
N VAL A 43 -14.36 8.65 8.74
CA VAL A 43 -13.94 7.41 8.09
C VAL A 43 -13.75 6.35 9.17
N SER A 44 -14.19 5.12 8.91
CA SER A 44 -14.04 4.03 9.88
C SER A 44 -12.58 3.70 10.16
N SER A 45 -12.24 3.58 11.44
CA SER A 45 -10.87 3.25 11.87
C SER A 45 -10.49 1.83 11.44
N ALA A 46 -11.44 0.89 11.40
CA ALA A 46 -11.23 -0.44 10.84
C ALA A 46 -10.79 -0.43 9.36
N VAL A 47 -11.29 0.52 8.57
CA VAL A 47 -10.82 0.72 7.19
C VAL A 47 -9.38 1.21 7.18
N ILE A 48 -9.03 2.17 8.04
CA ILE A 48 -7.67 2.70 8.18
C ILE A 48 -6.68 1.60 8.63
N GLN A 49 -7.03 0.80 9.64
CA GLN A 49 -6.25 -0.35 10.09
C GLN A 49 -6.01 -1.37 8.96
N THR A 50 -7.06 -1.65 8.17
CA THR A 50 -6.98 -2.59 7.04
C THR A 50 -6.07 -2.06 5.94
N GLU A 51 -6.19 -0.78 5.57
CA GLU A 51 -5.30 -0.13 4.59
C GLU A 51 -3.84 -0.14 5.07
N ALA A 52 -3.60 0.18 6.34
CA ALA A 52 -2.27 0.16 6.95
C ALA A 52 -1.65 -1.25 6.89
N LEU A 53 -2.41 -2.29 7.25
CA LEU A 53 -1.94 -3.68 7.18
C LEU A 53 -1.64 -4.12 5.74
N PHE A 54 -2.47 -3.74 4.76
CA PHE A 54 -2.28 -4.14 3.37
C PHE A 54 -1.06 -3.46 2.73
N ASP A 55 -0.86 -2.17 3.01
CA ASP A 55 0.35 -1.45 2.60
C ASP A 55 1.59 -2.07 3.30
N PHE A 56 1.50 -2.38 4.60
CA PHE A 56 2.58 -3.03 5.35
C PHE A 56 2.92 -4.43 4.82
N ILE A 57 1.94 -5.28 4.52
CA ILE A 57 2.17 -6.62 3.93
C ILE A 57 2.92 -6.50 2.59
N SER A 58 2.54 -5.53 1.76
CA SER A 58 3.17 -5.31 0.47
C SER A 58 4.64 -4.91 0.64
N ASP A 59 4.92 -3.99 1.57
CA ASP A 59 6.29 -3.62 1.92
C ASP A 59 7.05 -4.78 2.55
N LEU A 60 6.42 -5.55 3.43
CA LEU A 60 7.05 -6.68 4.10
C LEU A 60 7.46 -7.78 3.12
N ILE A 61 6.73 -7.97 2.02
CA ILE A 61 7.10 -8.94 0.99
C ILE A 61 8.17 -8.38 0.07
N LEU A 62 8.08 -7.12 -0.36
CA LEU A 62 8.88 -6.60 -1.47
C LEU A 62 10.06 -5.69 -1.10
N ARG A 63 10.10 -5.13 0.11
CA ARG A 63 11.18 -4.22 0.55
C ARG A 63 12.33 -4.98 1.18
N ASP A 64 13.53 -4.43 1.03
CA ASP A 64 14.69 -4.92 1.76
C ASP A 64 14.61 -4.58 3.24
N GLU A 65 14.17 -3.36 3.54
CA GLU A 65 14.06 -2.83 4.90
C GLU A 65 12.88 -1.85 5.00
N ILE A 66 12.26 -1.81 6.18
CA ILE A 66 11.23 -0.86 6.59
C ILE A 66 11.79 -0.11 7.80
N LEU A 67 12.10 1.16 7.61
CA LEU A 67 12.68 2.02 8.62
C LEU A 67 11.57 2.82 9.34
N VAL A 68 11.61 2.82 10.66
CA VAL A 68 10.65 3.54 11.51
C VAL A 68 11.38 4.33 12.57
N GLU A 69 10.79 5.41 13.08
CA GLU A 69 11.46 6.28 14.05
C GLU A 69 11.65 5.57 15.40
N GLU A 70 12.89 5.52 15.86
CA GLU A 70 13.26 4.78 17.08
C GLU A 70 12.59 5.33 18.34
N LYS A 71 12.38 6.65 18.41
CA LYS A 71 11.80 7.29 19.60
C LYS A 71 10.34 6.90 19.84
N PHE A 72 9.66 6.35 18.84
CA PHE A 72 8.25 5.98 18.90
C PHE A 72 8.04 4.46 18.77
N THR A 73 9.06 3.64 18.99
CA THR A 73 8.93 2.17 18.91
C THR A 73 7.95 1.61 19.93
N TYR A 74 7.81 2.27 21.09
CA TYR A 74 6.88 1.89 22.16
C TYR A 74 5.42 1.79 21.70
N SER A 75 5.03 2.43 20.58
CA SER A 75 3.65 2.38 20.08
C SER A 75 3.28 1.03 19.48
N TRP A 76 4.27 0.26 19.00
CA TRP A 76 4.04 -1.00 18.29
C TRP A 76 4.89 -2.17 18.81
N GLU A 77 5.96 -1.92 19.59
CA GLU A 77 6.73 -2.96 20.28
C GLU A 77 6.03 -3.45 21.55
N ARG A 78 4.78 -3.89 21.41
CA ARG A 78 3.98 -4.46 22.50
C ARG A 78 4.09 -5.99 22.51
N VAL A 79 3.81 -6.60 23.66
CA VAL A 79 3.70 -8.06 23.77
C VAL A 79 2.62 -8.54 22.79
N HIS A 80 2.90 -9.63 22.07
CA HIS A 80 2.05 -10.19 21.02
C HIS A 80 1.90 -9.32 19.75
N SER A 81 2.65 -8.22 19.60
CA SER A 81 2.67 -7.50 18.33
C SER A 81 3.22 -8.41 17.22
N PRO A 82 2.49 -8.56 16.10
CA PRO A 82 2.94 -9.39 14.98
C PRO A 82 4.19 -8.79 14.31
N ILE A 83 4.47 -7.51 14.55
CA ILE A 83 5.62 -6.80 14.00
C ILE A 83 6.95 -7.28 14.60
N LEU A 84 6.92 -7.89 15.80
CA LEU A 84 8.12 -8.36 16.48
C LEU A 84 8.89 -9.40 15.67
N GLU A 85 8.20 -10.29 14.94
CA GLU A 85 8.86 -11.26 14.09
C GLU A 85 9.64 -10.57 12.95
N ALA A 86 9.00 -9.61 12.27
CA ALA A 86 9.62 -8.83 11.22
C ALA A 86 10.81 -7.98 11.74
N LYS A 87 10.71 -7.46 12.97
CA LYS A 87 11.80 -6.77 13.65
C LYS A 87 12.97 -7.70 13.95
N ASN A 88 12.71 -8.88 14.51
CA ASN A 88 13.74 -9.86 14.88
C ASN A 88 14.52 -10.37 13.64
N LEU A 89 13.84 -10.47 12.49
CA LEU A 89 14.47 -10.79 11.20
C LEU A 89 15.21 -9.60 10.56
N GLY A 90 15.18 -8.42 11.18
CA GLY A 90 15.83 -7.21 10.68
C GLY A 90 15.13 -6.57 9.47
N VAL A 91 13.90 -6.98 9.14
CA VAL A 91 13.12 -6.39 8.05
C VAL A 91 12.54 -5.05 8.48
N VAL A 92 11.97 -4.98 9.70
CA VAL A 92 11.55 -3.72 10.33
C VAL A 92 12.66 -3.25 11.26
N ARG A 93 13.14 -2.02 11.07
CA ARG A 93 14.27 -1.48 11.82
C ARG A 93 13.94 -0.11 12.39
N ALA A 94 14.17 0.04 13.69
CA ALA A 94 14.20 1.33 14.33
C ALA A 94 15.41 2.12 13.81
N TYR A 95 15.19 3.39 13.45
CA TYR A 95 16.22 4.29 12.93
C TYR A 95 16.14 5.65 13.63
N PRO A 96 17.28 6.24 14.04
CA PRO A 96 17.33 7.50 14.79
C PRO A 96 17.15 8.73 13.88
N PHE A 97 16.05 8.86 13.12
CA PHE A 97 15.93 9.98 12.17
C PHE A 97 16.04 11.34 12.87
N LEU A 98 15.55 11.43 14.11
CA LEU A 98 15.57 12.64 14.93
C LEU A 98 16.89 12.87 15.69
N SER A 99 17.98 12.13 15.42
CA SER A 99 19.31 12.48 15.92
C SER A 99 19.89 13.71 15.22
N GLU A 100 19.49 13.95 13.97
CA GLU A 100 19.92 15.08 13.12
C GLU A 100 18.67 15.88 12.67
N ALA A 101 17.85 16.29 13.64
CA ALA A 101 16.56 16.93 13.40
C ALA A 101 16.66 18.22 12.56
N GLU A 102 17.79 18.90 12.62
CA GLU A 102 18.10 20.09 11.82
C GLU A 102 18.13 19.82 10.31
N LYS A 103 18.51 18.61 9.88
CA LYS A 103 18.48 18.23 8.45
C LYS A 103 17.06 18.08 7.93
N ILE A 104 16.13 17.73 8.82
CA ILE A 104 14.71 17.47 8.50
C ILE A 104 13.89 18.76 8.50
N ALA A 105 14.23 19.73 9.37
CA ALA A 105 13.44 20.93 9.59
C ALA A 105 13.18 21.74 8.30
N GLY A 106 14.24 22.07 7.56
CA GLY A 106 14.13 22.84 6.31
C GLY A 106 13.25 22.17 5.25
N PRO A 107 13.52 20.90 4.87
CA PRO A 107 12.66 20.15 3.95
C PRO A 107 11.21 20.03 4.43
N ARG A 108 10.99 19.77 5.73
CA ARG A 108 9.65 19.69 6.32
C ARG A 108 8.87 20.98 6.10
N ASP A 109 9.48 22.12 6.40
CA ASP A 109 8.79 23.42 6.35
C ASP A 109 8.39 23.77 4.90
N ARG A 110 9.25 23.45 3.91
CA ARG A 110 8.88 23.56 2.48
C ARG A 110 7.74 22.62 2.08
N ILE A 111 7.73 21.40 2.60
CA ILE A 111 6.65 20.44 2.32
C ILE A 111 5.33 20.92 2.93
N ILE A 112 5.36 21.51 4.13
CA ILE A 112 4.19 22.12 4.76
C ILE A 112 3.61 23.24 3.88
N GLU A 113 4.45 24.11 3.31
CA GLU A 113 4.00 25.17 2.39
C GLU A 113 3.24 24.60 1.18
N HIS A 114 3.64 23.43 0.67
CA HIS A 114 2.97 22.77 -0.44
C HIS A 114 1.71 22.00 -0.04
N ILE A 115 1.67 21.38 1.14
CA ILE A 115 0.46 20.67 1.64
C ILE A 115 -0.62 21.67 2.06
N CYS A 116 -0.23 22.80 2.65
CA CYS A 116 -1.12 23.87 3.07
C CYS A 116 -1.66 24.67 1.88
N SER A 117 -2.49 24.01 1.06
CA SER A 117 -3.07 24.57 -0.16
C SER A 117 -4.15 25.62 0.11
N THR A 118 -4.85 25.55 1.26
CA THR A 118 -5.93 26.48 1.63
C THR A 118 -5.57 27.36 2.81
N GLU A 119 -6.19 28.54 2.88
CA GLU A 119 -5.95 29.47 3.98
C GLU A 119 -6.43 28.91 5.33
N SER A 120 -7.56 28.21 5.32
CA SER A 120 -8.10 27.54 6.50
C SER A 120 -7.11 26.55 7.12
N LEU A 121 -6.37 25.80 6.28
CA LEU A 121 -5.38 24.83 6.71
C LEU A 121 -4.12 25.52 7.25
N ARG A 122 -3.66 26.61 6.60
CA ARG A 122 -2.54 27.43 7.09
C ARG A 122 -2.79 27.99 8.48
N LEU A 123 -3.96 28.60 8.69
CA LEU A 123 -4.34 29.18 9.98
C LEU A 123 -4.42 28.11 11.08
N SER A 124 -4.96 26.93 10.76
CA SER A 124 -5.10 25.84 11.74
C SER A 124 -3.76 25.17 12.05
N HIS A 125 -2.89 25.04 11.05
CA HIS A 125 -1.51 24.60 11.27
C HIS A 125 -0.73 25.62 12.13
N GLN A 126 -0.86 26.92 11.86
CA GLN A 126 -0.20 27.96 12.65
C GLN A 126 -0.62 27.90 14.12
N LYS A 127 -1.92 27.70 14.41
CA LYS A 127 -2.40 27.48 15.79
C LYS A 127 -1.74 26.29 16.47
N ASN A 128 -1.48 25.21 15.73
CA ASN A 128 -0.75 24.05 16.24
C ASN A 128 0.72 24.35 16.53
N VAL A 129 1.38 25.11 15.65
CA VAL A 129 2.76 25.55 15.84
C VAL A 129 2.87 26.48 17.06
N ASP A 130 1.98 27.46 17.17
CA ASP A 130 1.94 28.43 18.28
C ASP A 130 1.65 27.76 19.61
N GLY A 131 0.68 26.83 19.62
CA GLY A 131 0.41 25.95 20.76
C GLY A 131 1.68 25.23 21.17
N TRP A 132 2.29 24.45 20.26
CA TRP A 132 3.46 23.64 20.59
C TRP A 132 4.63 24.48 21.13
N ASN A 133 4.86 25.67 20.57
CA ASN A 133 5.90 26.58 21.02
C ASN A 133 5.64 27.15 22.42
N THR A 134 4.37 27.40 22.75
CA THR A 134 3.97 28.03 24.02
C THR A 134 3.80 27.02 25.15
N ASN A 135 3.08 25.93 24.90
CA ASN A 135 2.62 25.00 25.93
C ASN A 135 2.98 23.53 25.67
N ARG A 136 3.72 23.23 24.58
CA ARG A 136 4.05 21.85 24.15
C ARG A 136 2.80 20.99 23.89
N GLN A 137 1.70 21.62 23.46
CA GLN A 137 0.47 20.96 23.05
C GLN A 137 0.05 21.43 21.66
N THR A 138 -0.64 20.55 20.94
CA THR A 138 -1.22 20.86 19.64
C THR A 138 -2.74 20.93 19.81
N PRO A 139 -3.35 22.14 19.77
CA PRO A 139 -4.80 22.31 19.96
C PRO A 139 -5.65 21.44 19.03
N ASP A 140 -5.17 21.14 17.83
CA ASP A 140 -5.74 20.16 16.92
C ASP A 140 -4.73 19.03 16.69
N SER A 141 -4.82 17.99 17.53
CA SER A 141 -3.89 16.85 17.52
C SER A 141 -3.97 16.05 16.23
N LEU A 142 -5.16 15.86 15.66
CA LEU A 142 -5.36 15.09 14.44
C LEU A 142 -4.77 15.81 13.23
N LEU A 143 -5.01 17.14 13.12
CA LEU A 143 -4.36 17.96 12.09
C LEU A 143 -2.84 17.89 12.23
N SER A 144 -2.33 18.03 13.46
CA SER A 144 -0.89 17.99 13.70
C SER A 144 -0.29 16.64 13.31
N ALA A 145 -0.89 15.53 13.74
CA ALA A 145 -0.44 14.18 13.44
C ALA A 145 -0.48 13.88 11.94
N THR A 146 -1.50 14.37 11.23
CA THR A 146 -1.70 14.11 9.80
C THR A 146 -0.84 15.02 8.93
N LEU A 147 -0.90 16.34 9.14
CA LEU A 147 -0.19 17.32 8.32
C LEU A 147 1.25 17.51 8.76
N TRP A 148 1.47 17.92 10.02
CA TRP A 148 2.81 18.26 10.49
C TRP A 148 3.69 17.00 10.63
N GLY A 149 3.12 15.94 11.19
CA GLY A 149 3.72 14.61 11.22
C GLY A 149 3.99 14.08 9.81
N GLY A 150 3.01 14.20 8.90
CA GLY A 150 3.16 13.75 7.51
C GLY A 150 4.28 14.48 6.75
N ALA A 151 4.34 15.80 6.84
CA ALA A 151 5.43 16.58 6.28
C ALA A 151 6.78 16.17 6.88
N GLY A 152 6.83 15.88 8.18
CA GLY A 152 8.03 15.40 8.85
C GLY A 152 8.49 14.04 8.34
N MET A 153 7.58 13.14 7.99
CA MET A 153 7.93 11.84 7.41
C MET A 153 8.34 11.94 5.94
N CYS A 154 7.68 12.78 5.14
CA CYS A 154 8.12 13.11 3.79
C CYS A 154 9.54 13.71 3.80
N ALA A 155 9.83 14.60 4.76
CA ALA A 155 11.17 15.17 4.93
C ALA A 155 12.22 14.11 5.29
N ARG A 156 11.90 13.13 6.14
CA ARG A 156 12.79 11.99 6.41
C ARG A 156 13.03 11.16 5.14
N SER A 157 11.97 10.81 4.43
CA SER A 157 12.08 10.10 3.16
C SER A 157 13.01 10.83 2.18
N PHE A 158 12.87 12.16 2.05
CA PHE A 158 13.74 12.99 1.24
C PHE A 158 15.20 13.00 1.72
N VAL A 159 15.44 13.31 2.99
CA VAL A 159 16.80 13.47 3.56
C VAL A 159 17.59 12.16 3.54
N TYR A 160 16.91 11.04 3.79
CA TYR A 160 17.55 9.72 3.87
C TYR A 160 17.45 8.94 2.56
N GLU A 161 16.93 9.56 1.49
CA GLU A 161 16.82 8.98 0.14
C GLU A 161 16.12 7.61 0.14
N LYS A 162 15.02 7.54 0.88
CA LYS A 162 14.16 6.36 0.98
C LYS A 162 12.76 6.73 0.55
N SER A 163 12.04 5.79 -0.03
CA SER A 163 10.62 5.98 -0.31
C SER A 163 9.81 6.12 0.96
N TYR A 164 8.59 6.63 0.88
CA TYR A 164 7.67 6.76 2.02
C TYR A 164 6.40 5.97 1.78
N THR A 165 6.07 5.06 2.70
CA THR A 165 4.74 4.47 2.81
C THR A 165 3.96 5.22 3.91
N PRO A 166 3.06 6.14 3.53
CA PRO A 166 2.34 6.95 4.49
C PRO A 166 1.26 6.18 5.23
N HIS A 167 1.00 6.58 6.48
CA HIS A 167 -0.24 6.25 7.16
C HIS A 167 -1.47 6.58 6.28
N PRO A 168 -2.55 5.76 6.26
CA PRO A 168 -3.66 5.97 5.33
C PRO A 168 -4.34 7.34 5.43
N LEU A 169 -4.48 7.93 6.63
CA LEU A 169 -5.00 9.31 6.77
C LEU A 169 -4.08 10.36 6.13
N ARG A 170 -2.76 10.16 6.17
CA ARG A 170 -1.79 11.04 5.52
C ARG A 170 -1.79 10.86 4.02
N LYS A 171 -1.89 9.60 3.55
CA LYS A 171 -2.09 9.25 2.14
C LYS A 171 -3.29 10.02 1.57
N ARG A 172 -4.43 10.00 2.27
CA ARG A 172 -5.65 10.75 1.91
C ARG A 172 -5.42 12.26 1.91
N LEU A 173 -4.76 12.82 2.94
CA LEU A 173 -4.41 14.24 2.94
C LEU A 173 -3.56 14.64 1.72
N PHE A 174 -2.54 13.86 1.37
CA PHE A 174 -1.69 14.15 0.22
C PHE A 174 -2.48 14.11 -1.09
N LEU A 175 -3.31 13.08 -1.28
CA LEU A 175 -4.20 12.97 -2.44
C LEU A 175 -5.18 14.15 -2.51
N ASN A 176 -5.86 14.46 -1.41
CA ASN A 176 -6.86 15.51 -1.33
C ASN A 176 -6.26 16.92 -1.50
N SER A 177 -5.00 17.13 -1.11
CA SER A 177 -4.28 18.40 -1.27
C SER A 177 -3.63 18.57 -2.64
N GLY A 178 -3.60 17.51 -3.46
CA GLY A 178 -2.84 17.49 -4.72
C GLY A 178 -1.32 17.43 -4.51
N PHE A 179 -0.87 17.18 -3.28
CA PHE A 179 0.55 17.00 -2.99
C PHE A 179 1.03 15.63 -3.49
N MET A 180 2.03 15.64 -4.35
CA MET A 180 2.69 14.42 -4.80
C MET A 180 3.88 14.10 -3.91
N LEU A 181 3.93 12.87 -3.40
CA LEU A 181 5.08 12.40 -2.63
C LEU A 181 6.36 12.52 -3.48
N PRO A 182 7.45 13.09 -2.92
CA PRO A 182 8.73 13.10 -3.60
C PRO A 182 9.22 11.66 -3.75
N ALA A 183 9.62 11.30 -4.97
CA ALA A 183 10.03 9.96 -5.42
C ALA A 183 8.87 8.96 -5.65
N ALA A 184 8.33 8.96 -6.87
CA ALA A 184 7.80 7.71 -7.42
C ALA A 184 8.96 6.72 -7.43
N ASP A 185 8.84 5.61 -6.72
CA ASP A 185 9.89 4.61 -6.61
C ASP A 185 9.54 3.37 -7.44
N ALA A 186 10.49 2.43 -7.56
CA ALA A 186 10.30 1.25 -8.40
C ALA A 186 9.09 0.41 -7.95
N LEU A 187 8.83 0.32 -6.65
CA LEU A 187 7.69 -0.42 -6.12
C LEU A 187 6.38 0.27 -6.45
N HIS A 188 6.29 1.58 -6.26
CA HIS A 188 5.11 2.38 -6.55
C HIS A 188 4.73 2.26 -8.04
N GLN A 189 5.70 2.39 -8.95
CA GLN A 189 5.46 2.18 -10.38
C GLN A 189 4.96 0.77 -10.68
N LEU A 190 5.50 -0.24 -9.99
CA LEU A 190 5.04 -1.62 -10.15
C LEU A 190 3.62 -1.83 -9.63
N THR A 191 3.29 -1.30 -8.44
CA THR A 191 1.96 -1.45 -7.84
C THR A 191 0.90 -0.76 -8.69
N THR A 192 1.17 0.46 -9.15
CA THR A 192 0.27 1.18 -10.08
C THR A 192 0.07 0.39 -11.37
N PHE A 193 1.14 -0.18 -11.94
CA PHE A 193 1.03 -1.06 -13.10
C PHE A 193 0.15 -2.28 -12.81
N LEU A 194 0.34 -2.97 -11.68
CA LEU A 194 -0.44 -4.13 -11.31
C LEU A 194 -1.93 -3.80 -11.13
N ASP A 195 -2.24 -2.69 -10.47
CA ASP A 195 -3.60 -2.23 -10.24
C ASP A 195 -4.29 -1.88 -11.55
N ASP A 196 -3.64 -1.11 -12.43
CA ASP A 196 -4.15 -0.79 -13.77
C ASP A 196 -4.48 -2.04 -14.59
N GLN A 197 -3.60 -3.05 -14.53
CA GLN A 197 -3.80 -4.30 -15.25
C GLN A 197 -4.94 -5.12 -14.64
N LYS A 198 -5.04 -5.19 -13.30
CA LYS A 198 -6.16 -5.84 -12.62
C LYS A 198 -7.49 -5.18 -12.97
N VAL A 199 -7.57 -3.85 -12.95
CA VAL A 199 -8.77 -3.10 -13.38
C VAL A 199 -9.16 -3.49 -14.81
N LYS A 200 -8.20 -3.51 -15.74
CA LYS A 200 -8.45 -3.90 -17.14
C LYS A 200 -8.97 -5.33 -17.26
N VAL A 201 -8.35 -6.28 -16.56
CA VAL A 201 -8.76 -7.70 -16.58
C VAL A 201 -10.16 -7.87 -16.00
N THR A 202 -10.44 -7.28 -14.83
CA THR A 202 -11.74 -7.36 -14.17
C THR A 202 -12.85 -6.77 -15.04
N LYS A 203 -12.66 -5.56 -15.58
CA LYS A 203 -13.65 -4.92 -16.50
C LYS A 203 -13.94 -5.79 -17.72
N LYS A 204 -12.92 -6.46 -18.26
CA LYS A 204 -13.08 -7.32 -19.44
C LYS A 204 -13.81 -8.63 -19.13
N ILE A 205 -13.63 -9.19 -17.93
CA ILE A 205 -14.25 -10.45 -17.48
C ILE A 205 -15.72 -10.25 -17.09
N TYR A 206 -16.01 -9.23 -16.27
CA TYR A 206 -17.34 -9.04 -15.68
C TYR A 206 -18.25 -8.09 -16.47
N GLY A 207 -17.73 -7.50 -17.55
CA GLY A 207 -18.46 -6.51 -18.35
C GLY A 207 -18.56 -5.14 -17.68
N ASN A 208 -19.19 -4.20 -18.39
CA ASN A 208 -19.39 -2.83 -17.90
C ASN A 208 -20.67 -2.67 -17.05
N ASP A 209 -21.40 -3.75 -16.75
CA ASP A 209 -22.62 -3.64 -15.97
C ASP A 209 -22.30 -3.28 -14.51
N SER A 210 -22.88 -2.17 -14.06
CA SER A 210 -22.73 -1.59 -12.71
C SER A 210 -23.09 -2.55 -11.57
N LEU A 211 -23.88 -3.60 -11.86
CA LEU A 211 -24.28 -4.63 -10.90
C LEU A 211 -23.22 -5.72 -10.66
N PHE A 212 -22.27 -5.92 -11.59
CA PHE A 212 -21.20 -6.92 -11.49
C PHE A 212 -19.78 -6.31 -11.44
N SER A 213 -19.67 -4.99 -11.60
CA SER A 213 -18.40 -4.26 -11.68
C SER A 213 -17.96 -3.67 -10.33
N ALA A 214 -18.31 -4.29 -9.21
CA ALA A 214 -17.71 -4.01 -7.91
C ALA A 214 -16.22 -4.39 -7.96
N TYR A 215 -15.40 -3.49 -8.49
CA TYR A 215 -13.95 -3.62 -8.54
C TYR A 215 -13.44 -3.59 -7.11
N ILE A 216 -12.73 -4.64 -6.72
CA ILE A 216 -12.13 -4.70 -5.39
C ILE A 216 -10.76 -4.06 -5.41
N ASN A 217 -10.63 -2.98 -4.67
CA ASN A 217 -9.42 -2.19 -4.55
C ASN A 217 -8.48 -2.74 -3.47
N ILE A 218 -8.14 -4.04 -3.55
CA ILE A 218 -7.14 -4.66 -2.66
C ILE A 218 -5.85 -4.92 -3.45
N PRO A 219 -4.68 -4.55 -2.91
CA PRO A 219 -3.40 -4.84 -3.55
C PRO A 219 -3.21 -6.36 -3.75
N ALA A 220 -2.50 -6.75 -4.81
CA ALA A 220 -2.38 -8.17 -5.21
C ALA A 220 -1.69 -9.07 -4.16
N LEU A 221 -0.76 -8.51 -3.38
CA LEU A 221 0.00 -9.25 -2.38
C LEU A 221 -0.79 -9.60 -1.11
N PRO A 222 -1.51 -8.66 -0.48
CA PRO A 222 -2.47 -8.97 0.59
C PRO A 222 -3.45 -10.08 0.20
N ILE A 223 -3.99 -10.07 -1.02
CA ILE A 223 -4.88 -11.15 -1.51
C ILE A 223 -4.17 -12.51 -1.41
N ARG A 224 -2.91 -12.61 -1.87
CA ARG A 224 -2.14 -13.86 -1.79
C ARG A 224 -1.88 -14.32 -0.37
N VAL A 225 -1.50 -13.40 0.51
CA VAL A 225 -1.27 -13.69 1.93
C VAL A 225 -2.56 -14.20 2.58
N ILE A 226 -3.69 -13.54 2.33
CA ILE A 226 -4.98 -13.96 2.87
C ILE A 226 -5.41 -15.32 2.30
N GLN A 227 -5.11 -15.64 1.04
CA GLN A 227 -5.38 -16.97 0.47
C GLN A 227 -4.66 -18.07 1.25
N GLU A 228 -3.39 -17.86 1.59
CA GLU A 228 -2.52 -18.87 2.22
C GLU A 228 -2.64 -18.92 3.76
N ALA A 229 -2.90 -17.80 4.41
CA ALA A 229 -3.07 -17.73 5.87
C ALA A 229 -4.37 -18.40 6.33
N ASN A 230 -4.36 -19.08 7.48
CA ASN A 230 -5.57 -19.72 8.05
C ASN A 230 -6.21 -18.93 9.18
N SER A 231 -5.50 -17.97 9.76
CA SER A 231 -5.97 -17.08 10.84
C SER A 231 -5.33 -15.70 10.73
N ALA A 232 -5.85 -14.72 11.50
CA ALA A 232 -5.29 -13.38 11.58
C ALA A 232 -3.81 -13.38 11.96
N ASP A 233 -3.45 -14.11 13.04
CA ASP A 233 -2.08 -14.21 13.56
C ASP A 233 -1.06 -14.72 12.53
N GLN A 234 -1.52 -15.48 11.52
CA GLN A 234 -0.65 -16.01 10.46
C GLN A 234 -0.37 -15.00 9.34
N LEU A 235 -1.07 -13.87 9.24
CA LEU A 235 -0.93 -12.94 8.12
C LEU A 235 0.50 -12.40 7.98
N VAL A 236 1.12 -11.95 9.07
CA VAL A 236 2.48 -11.39 9.04
C VAL A 236 3.53 -12.48 8.82
N THR A 237 3.43 -13.62 9.50
CA THR A 237 4.35 -14.75 9.31
C THR A 237 4.27 -15.32 7.89
N THR A 238 3.07 -15.42 7.31
CA THR A 238 2.86 -15.84 5.92
C THR A 238 3.52 -14.86 4.97
N ALA A 239 3.30 -13.55 5.15
CA ALA A 239 3.97 -12.53 4.35
C ALA A 239 5.51 -12.59 4.44
N LEU A 240 6.07 -12.86 5.62
CA LEU A 240 7.50 -13.07 5.81
C LEU A 240 8.02 -14.30 5.06
N GLN A 241 7.29 -15.41 5.09
CA GLN A 241 7.64 -16.64 4.36
C GLN A 241 7.63 -16.40 2.85
N MET A 242 6.64 -15.65 2.35
CA MET A 242 6.52 -15.30 0.93
C MET A 242 7.71 -14.47 0.42
N ARG A 243 8.50 -13.80 1.27
CA ARG A 243 9.70 -13.06 0.84
C ARG A 243 10.66 -13.92 0.00
N ALA A 244 10.79 -15.20 0.34
CA ALA A 244 11.63 -16.13 -0.41
C ALA A 244 11.08 -16.39 -1.83
N ASP A 245 9.77 -16.59 -1.95
CA ASP A 245 9.09 -16.79 -3.24
C ASP A 245 9.16 -15.56 -4.14
N PHE A 246 9.21 -14.37 -3.54
CA PHE A 246 9.31 -13.09 -4.23
C PHE A 246 10.75 -12.58 -4.39
N GLN A 247 11.78 -13.35 -4.01
CA GLN A 247 13.18 -12.91 -4.07
C GLN A 247 13.58 -12.38 -5.46
N SER A 248 13.21 -13.10 -6.53
CA SER A 248 13.51 -12.65 -7.91
C SER A 248 12.85 -11.31 -8.26
N LEU A 249 11.65 -11.04 -7.74
CA LEU A 249 10.96 -9.77 -7.96
C LEU A 249 11.60 -8.64 -7.15
N ARG A 250 12.06 -8.92 -5.93
CA ARG A 250 12.78 -7.95 -5.09
C ARG A 250 14.12 -7.57 -5.71
N ASP A 251 14.88 -8.55 -6.19
CA ASP A 251 16.15 -8.28 -6.87
C ASP A 251 15.93 -7.42 -8.11
N TRP A 252 14.87 -7.70 -8.86
CA TRP A 252 14.46 -6.89 -10.00
C TRP A 252 14.07 -5.46 -9.61
N LEU A 253 13.25 -5.30 -8.57
CA LEU A 253 12.85 -3.99 -8.04
C LEU A 253 14.06 -3.18 -7.53
N LYS A 254 15.03 -3.85 -6.91
CA LYS A 254 16.27 -3.23 -6.47
C LYS A 254 17.10 -2.74 -7.65
N MET A 255 17.23 -3.54 -8.72
CA MET A 255 17.91 -3.10 -9.94
C MET A 255 17.17 -1.94 -10.60
N PHE A 256 15.83 -1.98 -10.64
CA PHE A 256 15.01 -0.89 -11.17
C PHE A 256 15.19 0.40 -10.35
N GLN A 257 15.17 0.30 -9.02
CA GLN A 257 15.40 1.44 -8.13
C GLN A 257 16.80 2.04 -8.29
N ASN A 258 17.84 1.21 -8.46
CA ASN A 258 19.20 1.70 -8.71
C ASN A 258 19.27 2.46 -10.04
N ALA A 259 18.68 1.90 -11.11
CA ALA A 259 18.62 2.59 -12.40
C ALA A 259 17.88 3.93 -12.34
N MET A 260 16.85 4.04 -11.50
CA MET A 260 16.16 5.31 -11.23
C MET A 260 17.05 6.31 -10.47
N GLY A 261 17.80 5.85 -9.47
CA GLY A 261 18.69 6.71 -8.70
C GLY A 261 19.95 7.16 -9.46
N GLU A 262 20.38 6.39 -10.46
CA GLU A 262 21.55 6.66 -11.29
C GLU A 262 21.20 7.38 -12.61
N ASP A 263 19.92 7.69 -12.85
CA ASP A 263 19.40 8.22 -14.12
C ASP A 263 19.81 7.38 -15.35
N ASP A 264 19.99 6.07 -15.18
CA ASP A 264 20.37 5.14 -16.25
C ASP A 264 19.20 4.88 -17.20
N THR A 265 19.12 5.73 -18.21
CA THR A 265 18.04 5.73 -19.20
C THR A 265 17.95 4.41 -19.96
N GLU A 266 19.07 3.73 -20.24
CA GLU A 266 19.06 2.47 -20.99
C GLU A 266 18.42 1.35 -20.16
N SER A 267 18.85 1.19 -18.90
CA SER A 267 18.27 0.22 -17.97
C SER A 267 16.80 0.53 -17.70
N LEU A 268 16.43 1.79 -17.50
CA LEU A 268 15.04 2.21 -17.30
C LEU A 268 14.14 1.84 -18.48
N LEU A 269 14.61 2.01 -19.73
CA LEU A 269 13.90 1.55 -20.92
C LEU A 269 13.77 0.02 -20.94
N GLY A 270 14.80 -0.71 -20.47
CA GLY A 270 14.75 -2.16 -20.30
C GLY A 270 13.64 -2.61 -19.36
N PHE A 271 13.53 -1.99 -18.17
CA PHE A 271 12.48 -2.29 -17.19
C PHE A 271 11.08 -1.96 -17.72
N ARG A 272 10.91 -0.81 -18.37
CA ARG A 272 9.64 -0.43 -19.01
C ARG A 272 9.23 -1.42 -20.10
N LYS A 273 10.16 -1.83 -20.97
CA LYS A 273 9.89 -2.87 -21.99
C LYS A 273 9.45 -4.19 -21.39
N GLN A 274 9.97 -4.57 -20.21
CA GLN A 274 9.51 -5.77 -19.52
C GLN A 274 8.07 -5.62 -19.03
N LEU A 275 7.69 -4.49 -18.43
CA LEU A 275 6.29 -4.20 -18.05
C LEU A 275 5.37 -4.17 -19.28
N ASP A 276 5.79 -3.54 -20.37
CA ASP A 276 5.04 -3.51 -21.63
C ASP A 276 4.83 -4.92 -22.19
N SER A 277 5.84 -5.79 -22.08
CA SER A 277 5.73 -7.18 -22.52
C SER A 277 4.74 -8.00 -21.67
N VAL A 278 4.55 -7.65 -20.39
CA VAL A 278 3.53 -8.23 -19.51
C VAL A 278 2.15 -7.70 -19.92
N ASN A 279 2.01 -6.39 -20.14
CA ASN A 279 0.78 -5.76 -20.64
C ASN A 279 0.34 -6.37 -21.99
N GLN A 280 1.26 -6.55 -22.95
CA GLN A 280 0.98 -7.20 -24.23
C GLN A 280 0.48 -8.64 -24.06
N TYR A 281 1.10 -9.40 -23.15
CA TYR A 281 0.66 -10.77 -22.84
C TYR A 281 -0.74 -10.79 -22.23
N ILE A 282 -1.03 -9.89 -21.28
CA ILE A 282 -2.35 -9.74 -20.66
C ILE A 282 -3.39 -9.39 -21.72
N ASN A 283 -3.13 -8.36 -22.54
CA ASN A 283 -4.01 -7.92 -23.62
C ASN A 283 -4.29 -9.04 -24.62
N LYS A 284 -3.27 -9.83 -24.99
CA LYS A 284 -3.43 -11.01 -25.84
C LYS A 284 -4.31 -12.05 -25.18
N LYS A 285 -4.10 -12.37 -23.90
CA LYS A 285 -4.91 -13.36 -23.16
C LYS A 285 -6.38 -12.95 -22.99
N ILE A 286 -6.65 -11.70 -22.64
CA ILE A 286 -8.02 -11.20 -22.50
C ILE A 286 -8.69 -10.92 -23.86
N GLY A 287 -7.89 -10.67 -24.91
CA GLY A 287 -8.34 -10.38 -26.28
C GLY A 287 -8.80 -11.61 -27.08
N PHE A 288 -8.46 -12.83 -26.66
CA PHE A 288 -8.95 -14.07 -27.30
C PHE A 288 -10.41 -14.43 -26.98
N GLY A 289 -11.09 -13.70 -26.09
CA GLY A 289 -12.52 -13.80 -25.89
C GLY A 289 -13.30 -13.18 -27.06
N SER A 290 -13.50 -13.95 -28.13
CA SER A 290 -14.45 -13.61 -29.20
C SER A 290 -15.79 -14.30 -28.93
N LYS A 291 -16.91 -13.76 -29.47
CA LYS A 291 -18.27 -14.32 -29.34
C LYS A 291 -18.36 -15.84 -29.65
N ASN A 292 -17.40 -16.37 -30.43
CA ASN A 292 -17.39 -17.77 -30.88
C ASN A 292 -16.38 -18.67 -30.15
N LYS A 293 -15.56 -18.14 -29.22
CA LYS A 293 -14.63 -18.91 -28.37
C LYS A 293 -14.51 -18.24 -26.99
N PRO A 294 -15.49 -18.42 -26.10
CA PRO A 294 -15.41 -17.87 -24.76
C PRO A 294 -14.23 -18.49 -24.01
N VAL A 295 -13.56 -17.68 -23.19
CA VAL A 295 -12.57 -18.15 -22.23
C VAL A 295 -13.32 -19.02 -21.21
N THR A 296 -13.12 -20.34 -21.23
CA THR A 296 -13.77 -21.23 -20.26
C THR A 296 -13.10 -21.09 -18.90
N MET A 297 -13.89 -20.64 -17.93
CA MET A 297 -13.51 -20.44 -16.53
C MET A 297 -13.88 -21.68 -15.72
N GLU A 298 -12.91 -22.36 -15.11
CA GLU A 298 -13.20 -23.29 -14.01
C GLU A 298 -13.13 -22.51 -12.70
N ALA A 299 -14.29 -22.29 -12.09
CA ALA A 299 -14.43 -21.71 -10.77
C ALA A 299 -14.00 -22.75 -9.71
N GLY A 300 -12.69 -22.88 -9.49
CA GLY A 300 -12.11 -23.68 -8.42
C GLY A 300 -10.89 -22.98 -7.83
N MET A 301 -10.98 -22.57 -6.56
CA MET A 301 -9.88 -22.09 -5.72
C MET A 301 -8.96 -21.01 -6.32
N GLY A 302 -9.52 -19.86 -6.71
CA GLY A 302 -8.77 -18.58 -6.75
C GLY A 302 -7.57 -18.47 -7.70
N ILE A 303 -7.43 -19.39 -8.67
CA ILE A 303 -6.36 -19.35 -9.69
C ILE A 303 -7.02 -19.37 -11.07
N PHE A 304 -6.81 -18.33 -11.88
CA PHE A 304 -7.24 -18.36 -13.29
C PHE A 304 -6.41 -19.40 -14.07
N LYS A 305 -6.97 -20.58 -14.32
CA LYS A 305 -6.44 -21.50 -15.32
C LYS A 305 -7.02 -21.13 -16.68
N ILE A 306 -6.18 -20.53 -17.52
CA ILE A 306 -6.52 -20.25 -18.93
C ILE A 306 -5.78 -21.26 -19.80
N ALA A 307 -6.50 -22.19 -20.40
CA ALA A 307 -5.96 -23.10 -21.40
C ALA A 307 -5.73 -22.33 -22.71
N THR A 308 -4.47 -22.02 -23.03
CA THR A 308 -4.09 -21.45 -24.33
C THR A 308 -3.28 -22.46 -25.13
N GLN A 309 -3.75 -22.84 -26.31
CA GLN A 309 -2.89 -23.35 -27.38
C GLN A 309 -2.06 -22.16 -27.89
N GLY A 310 -0.82 -22.05 -27.40
CA GLY A 310 0.10 -20.96 -27.71
C GLY A 310 1.56 -21.43 -27.74
N ASN A 311 2.38 -20.68 -28.48
CA ASN A 311 3.77 -21.00 -28.85
C ASN A 311 4.63 -21.43 -27.63
N PRO A 312 5.29 -22.61 -27.63
CA PRO A 312 5.95 -23.19 -26.45
C PRO A 312 6.99 -22.29 -25.76
N LEU A 313 7.71 -21.48 -26.54
CA LEU A 313 8.72 -20.54 -26.04
C LEU A 313 8.14 -19.36 -25.25
N GLU A 314 6.94 -18.88 -25.61
CA GLU A 314 6.25 -17.85 -24.81
C GLU A 314 5.64 -18.45 -23.54
N ASN A 315 5.25 -19.72 -23.54
CA ASN A 315 4.75 -20.40 -22.35
C ASN A 315 5.87 -20.63 -21.32
N LEU A 316 7.09 -20.98 -21.74
CA LEU A 316 8.24 -21.18 -20.84
C LEU A 316 8.75 -19.86 -20.21
N LYS A 317 8.84 -18.77 -20.99
CA LYS A 317 9.22 -17.44 -20.45
C LYS A 317 8.19 -16.84 -19.47
N ASN A 318 6.96 -17.35 -19.49
CA ASN A 318 5.88 -16.96 -18.58
C ASN A 318 5.65 -17.96 -17.44
N GLN A 319 6.46 -19.02 -17.34
CA GLN A 319 6.42 -20.00 -16.25
C GLN A 319 7.46 -19.71 -15.15
N PHE A 320 8.51 -18.95 -15.46
CA PHE A 320 9.60 -18.66 -14.52
C PHE A 320 10.04 -17.19 -14.58
N GLY A 321 10.48 -16.65 -13.43
CA GLY A 321 11.02 -15.30 -13.31
C GLY A 321 9.97 -14.19 -13.13
N VAL A 322 10.44 -12.94 -13.12
CA VAL A 322 9.65 -11.73 -12.80
C VAL A 322 8.34 -11.65 -13.58
N ARG A 323 8.36 -11.90 -14.89
CA ARG A 323 7.15 -11.84 -15.73
C ARG A 323 6.09 -12.85 -15.31
N ALA A 324 6.49 -14.07 -14.93
CA ALA A 324 5.59 -15.09 -14.44
C ALA A 324 4.93 -14.65 -13.12
N THR A 325 5.73 -14.10 -12.21
CA THR A 325 5.26 -13.53 -10.94
C THR A 325 4.26 -12.39 -11.17
N LEU A 326 4.56 -11.43 -12.06
CA LEU A 326 3.66 -10.33 -12.38
C LEU A 326 2.35 -10.81 -13.01
N ASN A 327 2.43 -11.74 -13.96
CA ASN A 327 1.23 -12.36 -14.52
C ASN A 327 0.39 -13.07 -13.43
N LYS A 328 1.02 -13.80 -12.51
CA LYS A 328 0.35 -14.48 -11.39
C LYS A 328 -0.32 -13.50 -10.42
N LEU A 329 0.23 -12.29 -10.26
CA LEU A 329 -0.36 -11.22 -9.44
C LEU A 329 -1.55 -10.55 -10.14
N VAL A 330 -1.43 -10.26 -11.45
CA VAL A 330 -2.53 -9.66 -12.24
C VAL A 330 -3.70 -10.63 -12.38
N PHE A 331 -3.41 -11.90 -12.67
CA PHE A 331 -4.38 -12.99 -12.72
C PHE A 331 -4.56 -13.65 -11.32
N GLY A 332 -4.38 -12.90 -10.23
CA GLY A 332 -4.80 -13.34 -8.90
C GLY A 332 -6.31 -13.33 -8.74
N GLY A 333 -6.84 -13.88 -7.63
CA GLY A 333 -8.27 -13.80 -7.31
C GLY A 333 -8.78 -12.35 -7.31
N ALA A 334 -10.08 -12.16 -7.58
CA ALA A 334 -10.71 -10.85 -7.61
C ALA A 334 -10.68 -10.13 -6.24
N GLY A 335 -10.35 -10.83 -5.15
CA GLY A 335 -10.21 -10.27 -3.80
C GLY A 335 -11.47 -10.37 -2.94
N THR A 336 -12.64 -10.71 -3.50
CA THR A 336 -13.91 -10.71 -2.75
C THR A 336 -13.95 -11.80 -1.69
N VAL A 337 -13.51 -13.00 -2.06
CA VAL A 337 -13.48 -14.14 -1.15
C VAL A 337 -12.43 -13.91 -0.08
N GLU A 338 -11.30 -13.33 -0.46
CA GLU A 338 -10.20 -13.00 0.42
C GLU A 338 -10.59 -11.89 1.41
N LEU A 339 -11.28 -10.84 0.97
CA LEU A 339 -11.76 -9.80 1.87
C LEU A 339 -12.74 -10.34 2.92
N LYS A 340 -13.68 -11.21 2.50
CA LYS A 340 -14.60 -11.90 3.41
C LYS A 340 -13.87 -12.82 4.38
N LYS A 341 -12.84 -13.51 3.90
CA LYS A 341 -11.97 -14.36 4.73
C LYS A 341 -11.23 -13.50 5.75
N TYR A 342 -10.67 -12.36 5.34
CA TYR A 342 -9.99 -11.39 6.20
C TYR A 342 -10.92 -10.88 7.30
N VAL A 343 -12.10 -10.37 6.96
CA VAL A 343 -13.09 -9.93 7.96
C VAL A 343 -13.46 -11.06 8.92
N SER A 344 -13.63 -12.29 8.41
CA SER A 344 -13.89 -13.46 9.24
C SER A 344 -12.71 -13.87 10.15
N MET A 345 -11.46 -13.60 9.77
CA MET A 345 -10.28 -13.87 10.60
C MET A 345 -10.27 -13.00 11.86
N PHE A 346 -10.86 -11.80 11.79
CA PHE A 346 -11.00 -10.88 12.92
C PHE A 346 -12.36 -10.99 13.63
N GLY A 347 -13.16 -12.03 13.34
CA GLY A 347 -14.43 -12.27 14.01
C GLY A 347 -15.60 -11.39 13.56
N GLU A 348 -15.39 -10.48 12.61
CA GLU A 348 -16.38 -9.48 12.18
C GLU A 348 -17.29 -9.96 11.03
N ARG A 349 -17.45 -11.27 10.87
CA ARG A 349 -18.27 -11.82 9.79
C ARG A 349 -19.75 -11.49 10.01
N GLY A 350 -20.30 -10.68 9.11
CA GLY A 350 -21.71 -10.29 9.14
C GLY A 350 -22.03 -9.18 10.16
N SER A 351 -21.01 -8.57 10.76
CA SER A 351 -21.18 -7.36 11.57
C SER A 351 -21.23 -6.10 10.69
N GLU A 352 -21.72 -5.00 11.25
CA GLU A 352 -21.79 -3.71 10.58
C GLU A 352 -20.39 -3.24 10.12
N ILE A 353 -19.39 -3.39 10.98
CA ILE A 353 -18.01 -3.02 10.68
C ILE A 353 -17.38 -3.92 9.62
N GLY A 354 -17.68 -5.22 9.64
CA GLY A 354 -17.27 -6.14 8.58
C GLY A 354 -17.83 -5.75 7.22
N TYR A 355 -19.12 -5.36 7.18
CA TYR A 355 -19.73 -4.83 5.96
C TYR A 355 -19.14 -3.49 5.53
N GLU A 356 -18.77 -2.62 6.47
CA GLU A 356 -18.14 -1.33 6.17
C GLU A 356 -16.76 -1.52 5.53
N VAL A 357 -15.92 -2.41 6.09
CA VAL A 357 -14.64 -2.80 5.50
C VAL A 357 -14.88 -3.41 4.10
N GLU A 358 -15.79 -4.39 3.98
CA GLU A 358 -16.12 -4.98 2.68
C GLU A 358 -16.52 -3.92 1.65
N ARG A 359 -17.36 -2.97 2.04
CA ARG A 359 -17.86 -1.89 1.19
C ARG A 359 -16.75 -0.91 0.78
N SER A 360 -15.89 -0.49 1.70
CA SER A 360 -14.82 0.48 1.41
C SER A 360 -13.82 -0.04 0.37
N PHE A 361 -13.63 -1.36 0.30
CA PHE A 361 -12.74 -1.99 -0.67
C PHE A 361 -13.46 -2.49 -1.93
N THR A 362 -14.80 -2.47 -1.99
CA THR A 362 -15.60 -2.88 -3.17
C THR A 362 -16.24 -1.71 -3.92
N GLN A 363 -16.45 -0.58 -3.26
CA GLN A 363 -16.95 0.65 -3.86
C GLN A 363 -15.81 1.66 -3.95
N ASN A 364 -15.33 1.90 -5.18
CA ASN A 364 -14.88 3.19 -5.72
C ASN A 364 -14.07 2.96 -7.01
N ALA A 365 -14.66 3.34 -8.14
CA ALA A 365 -13.97 3.96 -9.25
C ALA A 365 -14.74 5.24 -9.60
#